data_AF-K7L284-F1
#
_entry.id   AF-K7L284-F1
#
_cell.length_a   1.000
_cell.length_b   1.000
_cell.length_c   1.000
_cell.angle_alpha   90.00
_cell.angle_beta   90.00
_cell.angle_gamma   90.00
#
_symmetry.space_group_name_H-M   'P 1'
#
loop_
_entity.id
_entity.type
_entity.pdbx_description
1 polymer ?
#
loop_
_entity_poly.entity_id
_entity_poly.type
_entity_poly.pdbx_seq_one_letter_code
_entity_poly.pdbx_strand_id
1 'polypeptide(L)'
;MVRPGSMSITPNAEAVSILNILCRDTKNCVFIVSGTERKTFTEWFSSCERIGIVAEHGYFVRTNRNAEWDTWCPVPDFEWKQIAEPIMQLYMETTDGSNIEAKESALVWNYEYANRDFGSCQAKELFDHLESALANEPVSVKSSPNIVVVKPQGVSNGIVAERLLLTMQQKGVFPDFVLCIGDDRSDEDMFGVIMNGKATLSPVAEVFPCTVG
;
A
#
# COMPACT_ATOMS: atom_id res chain seq x y z
N MET A 1 17.59 -16.61 -6.75
CA MET A 1 18.86 -15.88 -6.54
C MET A 1 18.49 -14.41 -6.35
N VAL A 2 18.55 -13.88 -5.14
CA VAL A 2 18.46 -12.43 -4.89
C VAL A 2 19.82 -11.84 -5.29
N ARG A 3 19.86 -10.95 -6.27
CA ARG A 3 21.10 -10.36 -6.81
C ARG A 3 21.50 -9.10 -6.03
N PRO A 4 22.80 -8.77 -5.96
CA PRO A 4 23.34 -7.76 -5.04
C PRO A 4 22.84 -6.36 -5.40
N GLY A 5 22.21 -5.67 -4.45
CA GLY A 5 21.63 -4.33 -4.63
C GLY A 5 20.12 -4.28 -4.39
N SER A 6 19.43 -5.42 -4.46
CA SER A 6 18.05 -5.54 -3.98
C SER A 6 18.07 -5.56 -2.46
N MET A 7 17.54 -4.51 -1.81
CA MET A 7 17.12 -4.63 -0.43
C MET A 7 16.10 -5.78 -0.37
N SER A 8 16.31 -6.71 0.56
CA SER A 8 15.36 -7.79 0.74
C SER A 8 14.03 -7.16 1.15
N ILE A 9 13.03 -7.28 0.30
CA ILE A 9 11.66 -6.86 0.58
C ILE A 9 11.03 -7.70 1.72
N THR A 10 11.67 -8.83 2.07
CA THR A 10 11.21 -9.70 3.15
C THR A 10 11.61 -9.10 4.50
N PRO A 11 10.69 -9.02 5.48
CA PRO A 11 10.99 -8.53 6.81
C PRO A 11 12.11 -9.35 7.46
N ASN A 12 13.12 -8.66 8.01
CA ASN A 12 14.15 -9.33 8.78
C ASN A 12 13.60 -9.73 10.17
N ALA A 13 14.26 -10.72 10.80
CA ALA A 13 13.79 -11.27 12.07
C ALA A 13 13.78 -10.24 13.22
N GLU A 14 14.67 -9.26 13.18
CA GLU A 14 14.75 -8.19 14.18
C GLU A 14 13.54 -7.25 14.10
N ALA A 15 13.17 -6.79 12.89
CA ALA A 15 12.00 -5.98 12.65
C ALA A 15 10.72 -6.69 13.10
N VAL A 16 10.58 -7.98 12.75
CA VAL A 16 9.45 -8.80 13.19
C VAL A 16 9.41 -8.94 14.73
N SER A 17 10.58 -9.07 15.38
CA SER A 17 10.68 -9.10 16.84
C SER A 17 10.23 -7.78 17.47
N ILE A 18 10.68 -6.64 16.95
CA ILE A 18 10.30 -5.30 17.41
C ILE A 18 8.78 -5.10 17.26
N LEU A 19 8.22 -5.43 16.10
CA LEU A 19 6.78 -5.34 15.85
C LEU A 19 5.99 -6.20 16.84
N ASN A 20 6.46 -7.42 17.14
CA ASN A 20 5.86 -8.27 18.16
C ASN A 20 5.92 -7.66 19.56
N ILE A 21 7.04 -7.02 19.93
CA ILE A 21 7.17 -6.31 21.22
C ILE A 21 6.16 -5.16 21.30
N LEU A 22 6.07 -4.33 20.24
CA LEU A 22 5.11 -3.22 20.18
C LEU A 22 3.67 -3.73 20.29
N CYS A 23 3.33 -4.82 19.60
CA CYS A 23 1.99 -5.42 19.61
C CYS A 23 1.62 -6.11 20.94
N ARG A 24 2.59 -6.42 21.81
CA ARG A 24 2.31 -7.04 23.12
C ARG A 24 1.68 -6.05 24.09
N ASP A 25 2.01 -4.77 24.01
CA ASP A 25 1.34 -3.75 24.80
C ASP A 25 -0.13 -3.62 24.38
N THR A 26 -1.04 -3.67 25.33
CA THR A 26 -2.48 -3.54 25.06
C THR A 26 -2.90 -2.10 24.74
N LYS A 27 -2.06 -1.12 25.08
CA LYS A 27 -2.26 0.29 24.73
C LYS A 27 -1.90 0.60 23.28
N ASN A 28 -1.09 -0.25 22.65
CA ASN A 28 -0.63 -0.04 21.29
C ASN A 28 -1.61 -0.62 20.26
N CYS A 29 -1.85 0.15 19.21
CA CYS A 29 -2.57 -0.28 18.02
C CYS A 29 -1.60 -0.16 16.84
N VAL A 30 -1.09 -1.30 16.36
CA VAL A 30 -0.03 -1.35 15.35
C VAL A 30 -0.58 -1.87 14.04
N PHE A 31 -0.43 -1.09 12.97
CA PHE A 31 -0.80 -1.46 11.61
C PHE A 31 0.39 -1.33 10.66
N ILE A 32 0.48 -2.24 9.70
CA ILE A 32 1.38 -2.12 8.55
C ILE A 32 0.53 -1.94 7.30
N VAL A 33 0.82 -0.88 6.55
CA VAL A 33 0.17 -0.55 5.29
C VAL A 33 1.16 -0.73 4.16
N SER A 34 0.79 -1.48 3.12
CA SER A 34 1.66 -1.72 1.95
C SER A 34 0.85 -1.99 0.69
N GLY A 35 1.52 -1.82 -0.45
CA GLY A 35 1.07 -2.32 -1.76
C GLY A 35 1.20 -3.83 -1.94
N THR A 36 1.78 -4.57 -0.98
CA THR A 36 1.96 -6.04 -1.06
C THR A 36 0.62 -6.78 -1.11
N GLU A 37 0.57 -7.87 -1.89
CA GLU A 37 -0.59 -8.78 -1.93
C GLU A 37 -0.84 -9.47 -0.57
N ARG A 38 -2.11 -9.74 -0.26
CA ARG A 38 -2.51 -10.28 1.06
C ARG A 38 -1.84 -11.62 1.41
N LYS A 39 -1.54 -12.47 0.42
CA LYS A 39 -0.95 -13.80 0.64
C LYS A 39 0.49 -13.68 1.15
N THR A 40 1.34 -12.98 0.40
CA THR A 40 2.72 -12.69 0.81
C THR A 40 2.76 -11.96 2.15
N PHE A 41 1.88 -10.96 2.35
CA PHE A 41 1.83 -10.20 3.60
C PHE A 41 1.40 -11.06 4.81
N THR A 42 0.51 -12.03 4.60
CA THR A 42 0.14 -13.00 5.64
C THR A 42 1.31 -13.90 6.02
N GLU A 43 2.08 -14.36 5.03
CA GLU A 43 3.21 -15.25 5.26
C GLU A 43 4.30 -14.55 6.07
N TRP A 44 4.68 -13.33 5.68
CA TRP A 44 5.73 -12.54 6.32
C TRP A 44 5.43 -12.23 7.79
N PHE A 45 4.18 -11.92 8.13
CA PHE A 45 3.78 -11.55 9.50
C PHE A 45 2.98 -12.65 10.21
N SER A 46 3.10 -13.90 9.77
CA SER A 46 2.42 -15.06 10.36
C SER A 46 2.70 -15.26 11.86
N SER A 47 3.88 -14.85 12.32
CA SER A 47 4.28 -14.90 13.74
C SER A 47 3.69 -13.76 14.59
N CYS A 48 3.13 -12.71 13.98
CA CYS A 48 2.58 -11.55 14.67
C CYS A 48 1.08 -11.70 14.89
N GLU A 49 0.66 -12.00 16.13
CA GLU A 49 -0.75 -12.34 16.39
C GLU A 49 -1.69 -11.13 16.36
N ARG A 50 -1.23 -9.98 16.86
CA ARG A 50 -2.06 -8.79 17.12
C ARG A 50 -1.85 -7.66 16.11
N ILE A 51 -0.96 -7.85 15.14
CA ILE A 51 -0.66 -6.80 14.17
C ILE A 51 -1.81 -6.66 13.17
N GLY A 52 -2.20 -5.41 12.91
CA GLY A 52 -3.07 -5.07 11.81
C GLY A 52 -2.29 -5.03 10.50
N ILE A 53 -2.84 -5.61 9.46
CA ILE A 53 -2.21 -5.68 8.14
C ILE A 53 -3.16 -5.10 7.10
N VAL A 54 -2.63 -4.19 6.29
CA VAL A 54 -3.36 -3.54 5.21
C VAL A 54 -2.60 -3.79 3.91
N ALA A 55 -3.19 -4.63 3.07
CA ALA A 55 -2.63 -5.07 1.81
C ALA A 55 -3.23 -4.29 0.63
N GLU A 56 -2.49 -4.28 -0.48
CA GLU A 56 -2.86 -3.63 -1.74
C GLU A 56 -3.32 -2.17 -1.56
N HIS A 57 -2.51 -1.37 -0.84
CA HIS A 57 -2.73 0.06 -0.59
C HIS A 57 -4.04 0.41 0.12
N GLY A 58 -4.64 -0.53 0.84
CA GLY A 58 -5.91 -0.29 1.56
C GLY A 58 -7.10 -1.05 1.04
N TYR A 59 -6.95 -1.86 -0.01
CA TYR A 59 -8.07 -2.65 -0.51
C TYR A 59 -8.45 -3.75 0.49
N PHE A 60 -7.45 -4.45 1.03
CA PHE A 60 -7.66 -5.51 2.01
C PHE A 60 -7.13 -5.10 3.39
N VAL A 61 -7.94 -5.27 4.41
CA VAL A 61 -7.56 -4.99 5.80
C VAL A 61 -7.83 -6.19 6.68
N ARG A 62 -6.88 -6.54 7.53
CA ARG A 62 -7.03 -7.58 8.55
C ARG A 62 -6.53 -7.03 9.88
N THR A 63 -7.39 -7.02 10.90
CA THR A 63 -7.10 -6.34 12.17
C THR A 63 -6.21 -7.14 13.13
N ASN A 64 -6.10 -8.45 12.94
CA ASN A 64 -5.21 -9.34 13.67
C ASN A 64 -5.08 -10.68 12.91
N ARG A 65 -4.17 -11.56 13.32
CA ARG A 65 -3.90 -12.83 12.62
C ARG A 65 -5.15 -13.70 12.41
N ASN A 66 -6.07 -13.71 13.36
CA ASN A 66 -7.26 -14.57 13.35
C ASN A 66 -8.50 -13.87 12.78
N ALA A 67 -8.43 -12.57 12.48
CA ALA A 67 -9.53 -11.85 11.86
C ALA A 67 -9.66 -12.22 10.37
N GLU A 68 -10.88 -12.18 9.87
CA GLU A 68 -11.13 -12.25 8.43
C GLU A 68 -10.61 -10.98 7.74
N TRP A 69 -10.32 -11.12 6.45
CA TRP A 69 -10.00 -9.99 5.60
C TRP A 69 -11.27 -9.20 5.32
N ASP A 70 -11.22 -7.91 5.60
CA ASP A 70 -12.25 -6.93 5.30
C ASP A 70 -11.83 -6.13 4.07
N THR A 71 -12.82 -5.70 3.29
CA THR A 71 -12.62 -4.84 2.13
C THR A 71 -13.32 -3.52 2.39
N TRP A 72 -12.54 -2.50 2.72
CA TRP A 72 -13.12 -1.21 3.05
C TRP A 72 -13.54 -0.42 1.81
N CYS A 73 -13.04 -0.77 0.63
CA CYS A 73 -13.48 -0.17 -0.64
C CYS A 73 -14.32 -1.20 -1.42
N PRO A 74 -15.66 -1.11 -1.39
CA PRO A 74 -16.51 -1.98 -2.18
C PRO A 74 -16.51 -1.50 -3.63
N VAL A 75 -15.45 -1.83 -4.37
CA VAL A 75 -15.45 -1.69 -5.84
C VAL A 75 -15.94 -3.02 -6.42
N PRO A 76 -17.08 -3.02 -7.14
CA PRO A 76 -17.84 -4.26 -7.34
C PRO A 76 -17.24 -5.19 -8.41
N ASP A 77 -16.41 -4.68 -9.32
CA ASP A 77 -15.88 -5.45 -10.44
C ASP A 77 -14.43 -5.09 -10.82
N PHE A 78 -13.69 -6.10 -11.26
CA PHE A 78 -12.33 -5.96 -11.81
C PHE A 78 -12.33 -6.05 -13.35
N GLU A 79 -13.45 -5.75 -14.00
CA GLU A 79 -13.60 -5.82 -15.47
C GLU A 79 -12.60 -4.90 -16.19
N TRP A 80 -12.26 -3.76 -15.59
CA TRP A 80 -11.22 -2.84 -16.07
C TRP A 80 -9.86 -3.53 -16.29
N LYS A 81 -9.56 -4.65 -15.61
CA LYS A 81 -8.33 -5.42 -15.85
C LYS A 81 -8.28 -5.99 -17.27
N GLN A 82 -9.42 -6.32 -17.86
CA GLN A 82 -9.51 -6.81 -19.23
C GLN A 82 -9.13 -5.73 -20.26
N ILE A 83 -9.18 -4.45 -19.86
CA ILE A 83 -8.73 -3.31 -20.67
C ILE A 83 -7.25 -3.01 -20.37
N ALA A 84 -6.88 -2.98 -19.08
CA ALA A 84 -5.56 -2.58 -18.64
C ALA A 84 -4.46 -3.63 -18.91
N GLU A 85 -4.74 -4.93 -18.71
CA GLU A 85 -3.75 -6.00 -18.89
C GLU A 85 -3.19 -6.05 -20.32
N PRO A 86 -4.01 -6.04 -21.39
CA PRO A 86 -3.49 -6.03 -22.76
C PRO A 86 -2.61 -4.81 -23.06
N ILE A 87 -2.97 -3.64 -22.52
CA ILE A 87 -2.15 -2.43 -22.67
C ILE A 87 -0.80 -2.63 -21.98
N MET A 88 -0.79 -3.05 -20.72
CA MET A 88 0.46 -3.31 -19.99
C MET A 88 1.31 -4.39 -20.68
N GLN A 89 0.69 -5.43 -21.25
CA GLN A 89 1.38 -6.50 -21.98
C GLN A 89 2.16 -5.96 -23.17
N LEU A 90 1.59 -5.04 -23.95
CA LEU A 90 2.29 -4.41 -25.07
C LEU A 90 3.57 -3.69 -24.61
N TYR A 91 3.50 -2.94 -23.50
CA TYR A 91 4.68 -2.26 -22.95
C TYR A 91 5.67 -3.24 -22.32
N MET A 92 5.19 -4.34 -21.76
CA MET A 92 6.05 -5.42 -21.26
C MET A 92 6.85 -6.07 -22.38
N GLU A 93 6.22 -6.40 -23.50
CA GLU A 93 6.86 -7.03 -24.66
C GLU A 93 7.88 -6.13 -25.37
N THR A 94 7.69 -4.82 -25.28
CA THR A 94 8.56 -3.82 -25.92
C THR A 94 9.62 -3.25 -24.98
N THR A 95 9.62 -3.63 -23.71
CA THR A 95 10.54 -3.11 -22.69
C THR A 95 11.28 -4.22 -21.96
N ASP A 96 12.47 -4.55 -22.45
CA ASP A 96 13.35 -5.54 -21.82
C ASP A 96 13.59 -5.21 -20.35
N GLY A 97 13.42 -6.22 -19.49
CA GLY A 97 13.57 -6.09 -18.03
C GLY A 97 12.31 -5.63 -17.29
N SER A 98 11.24 -5.28 -18.01
CA SER A 98 9.95 -5.01 -17.38
C SER A 98 9.14 -6.29 -17.12
N ASN A 99 8.17 -6.21 -16.22
CA ASN A 99 7.24 -7.29 -15.92
C ASN A 99 5.89 -6.75 -15.42
N ILE A 100 4.88 -7.61 -15.42
CA ILE A 100 3.55 -7.31 -14.87
C ILE A 100 3.32 -8.18 -13.65
N GLU A 101 2.94 -7.55 -12.54
CA GLU A 101 2.45 -8.21 -11.33
C GLU A 101 0.93 -8.01 -11.24
N ALA A 102 0.17 -9.07 -11.50
CA ALA A 102 -1.28 -9.07 -11.38
C ALA A 102 -1.69 -9.45 -9.95
N LYS A 103 -2.11 -8.45 -9.17
CA LYS A 103 -2.63 -8.63 -7.80
C LYS A 103 -4.13 -8.88 -7.84
N GLU A 104 -4.77 -9.08 -6.69
CA GLU A 104 -6.22 -9.32 -6.68
C GLU A 104 -7.01 -8.06 -7.04
N SER A 105 -6.63 -6.90 -6.50
CA SER A 105 -7.31 -5.63 -6.73
C SER A 105 -6.54 -4.65 -7.63
N ALA A 106 -5.27 -4.90 -7.92
CA ALA A 106 -4.42 -3.98 -8.69
C ALA A 106 -3.64 -4.69 -9.80
N LEU A 107 -3.13 -3.90 -10.75
CA LEU A 107 -2.11 -4.31 -11.71
C LEU A 107 -0.90 -3.41 -11.55
N VAL A 108 0.28 -4.01 -11.54
CA VAL A 108 1.54 -3.27 -11.45
C VAL A 108 2.39 -3.61 -12.67
N TRP A 109 2.80 -2.60 -13.42
CA TRP A 109 3.87 -2.73 -14.41
C TRP A 109 5.17 -2.24 -13.76
N ASN A 110 6.15 -3.12 -13.64
CA ASN A 110 7.44 -2.85 -13.00
C ASN A 110 8.55 -2.80 -14.06
N TYR A 111 9.38 -1.76 -14.01
CA TYR A 111 10.51 -1.55 -14.90
C TYR A 111 11.84 -1.32 -14.17
N GLU A 112 11.94 -1.79 -12.93
CA GLU A 112 13.15 -1.70 -12.09
C GLU A 112 14.41 -2.25 -12.78
N TYR A 113 14.24 -3.32 -13.56
CA TYR A 113 15.34 -3.99 -14.25
C TYR A 113 15.47 -3.59 -15.73
N ALA A 114 14.64 -2.66 -16.20
CA ALA A 114 14.78 -2.10 -17.53
C ALA A 114 15.94 -1.10 -17.58
N ASN A 115 16.38 -0.75 -18.79
CA ASN A 115 17.25 0.41 -18.95
C ASN A 115 16.55 1.65 -18.36
N ARG A 116 17.24 2.40 -17.50
CA ARG A 116 16.65 3.51 -16.72
C ARG A 116 15.94 4.54 -17.61
N ASP A 117 16.62 5.03 -18.64
CA ASP A 117 16.09 6.11 -19.48
C ASP A 117 14.95 5.58 -20.36
N PHE A 118 15.15 4.40 -20.97
CA PHE A 118 14.14 3.77 -21.81
C PHE A 118 12.89 3.36 -21.02
N GLY A 119 13.07 2.69 -19.88
CA GLY A 119 12.00 2.28 -18.98
C GLY A 119 11.20 3.47 -18.46
N SER A 120 11.86 4.58 -18.15
CA SER A 120 11.18 5.82 -17.73
C SER A 120 10.36 6.45 -18.86
N CYS A 121 10.86 6.43 -20.11
CA CYS A 121 10.09 6.86 -21.27
C CYS A 121 8.86 5.97 -21.49
N GLN A 122 9.05 4.65 -21.48
CA GLN A 122 7.97 3.66 -21.63
C GLN A 122 6.94 3.79 -20.50
N ALA A 123 7.36 4.04 -19.27
CA ALA A 123 6.48 4.26 -18.13
C ALA A 123 5.56 5.48 -18.33
N LYS A 124 6.11 6.57 -18.88
CA LYS A 124 5.33 7.78 -19.18
C LYS A 124 4.29 7.54 -20.27
N GLU A 125 4.69 6.88 -21.36
CA GLU A 125 3.77 6.54 -22.44
C GLU A 125 2.68 5.56 -21.98
N LEU A 126 3.06 4.53 -21.21
CA LEU A 126 2.12 3.60 -20.59
C LEU A 126 1.13 4.33 -19.68
N PHE A 127 1.61 5.26 -18.85
CA PHE A 127 0.77 6.04 -17.96
C PHE A 127 -0.28 6.84 -18.75
N ASP A 128 0.14 7.58 -19.77
CA ASP A 128 -0.77 8.39 -20.60
C ASP A 128 -1.78 7.50 -21.35
N HIS A 129 -1.36 6.33 -21.85
CA HIS A 129 -2.24 5.37 -22.51
C HIS A 129 -3.28 4.80 -21.54
N LEU A 130 -2.86 4.36 -20.35
CA LEU A 130 -3.77 3.82 -19.34
C LEU A 130 -4.76 4.87 -18.84
N GLU A 131 -4.31 6.10 -18.57
CA GLU A 131 -5.21 7.20 -18.16
C GLU A 131 -6.28 7.47 -19.22
N SER A 132 -5.89 7.47 -20.50
CA SER A 132 -6.86 7.66 -21.59
C SER A 132 -7.81 6.47 -21.75
N ALA A 133 -7.32 5.24 -21.65
CA ALA A 133 -8.12 4.03 -21.86
C ALA A 133 -9.08 3.74 -20.70
N LEU A 134 -8.69 4.12 -19.47
CA LEU A 134 -9.42 3.84 -18.24
C LEU A 134 -10.17 5.06 -17.68
N ALA A 135 -10.30 6.14 -18.45
CA ALA A 135 -10.90 7.40 -18.01
C ALA A 135 -12.34 7.26 -17.48
N ASN A 136 -13.10 6.26 -17.95
CA ASN A 136 -14.48 5.99 -17.53
C ASN A 136 -14.60 4.81 -16.56
N GLU A 137 -13.49 4.19 -16.17
CA GLU A 137 -13.44 3.05 -15.28
C GLU A 137 -13.26 3.52 -13.82
N PRO A 138 -13.73 2.76 -12.82
CA PRO A 138 -13.62 3.12 -11.40
C PRO A 138 -12.21 2.90 -10.82
N VAL A 139 -11.18 3.25 -11.58
CA VAL A 139 -9.76 3.07 -11.24
C VAL A 139 -8.96 4.37 -11.36
N SER A 140 -7.76 4.35 -10.79
CA SER A 140 -6.78 5.42 -10.94
C SER A 140 -5.46 4.84 -11.38
N VAL A 141 -4.78 5.54 -12.28
CA VAL A 141 -3.41 5.21 -12.68
C VAL A 141 -2.45 6.04 -11.81
N LYS A 142 -1.41 5.40 -11.28
CA LYS A 142 -0.35 6.07 -10.52
C LYS A 142 1.00 5.68 -11.08
N SER A 143 1.85 6.69 -11.26
CA SER A 143 3.27 6.50 -11.53
C SER A 143 4.05 6.74 -10.23
N SER A 144 4.83 5.73 -9.84
CA SER A 144 5.79 5.78 -8.73
C SER A 144 7.18 5.41 -9.29
N PRO A 145 8.28 5.64 -8.54
CA PRO A 145 9.60 5.21 -9.00
C PRO A 145 9.59 3.74 -9.44
N ASN A 146 10.02 3.48 -10.66
CA ASN A 146 10.16 2.14 -11.26
C ASN A 146 8.86 1.33 -11.44
N ILE A 147 7.68 1.90 -11.17
CA ILE A 147 6.39 1.22 -11.36
C ILE A 147 5.29 2.13 -11.91
N VAL A 148 4.36 1.54 -12.67
CA VAL A 148 3.04 2.11 -12.99
C VAL A 148 1.98 1.19 -12.42
N VAL A 149 1.09 1.72 -11.59
CA VAL A 149 0.03 0.97 -10.91
C VAL A 149 -1.33 1.39 -11.43
N VAL A 150 -2.20 0.42 -11.65
CA VAL A 150 -3.65 0.64 -11.80
C VAL A 150 -4.31 0.00 -10.60
N LYS A 151 -5.09 0.79 -9.88
CA LYS A 151 -5.81 0.35 -8.66
C LYS A 151 -7.17 1.04 -8.56
N PRO A 152 -8.11 0.47 -7.79
CA PRO A 152 -9.45 1.03 -7.67
C PRO A 152 -9.41 2.43 -7.06
N GLN A 153 -10.34 3.29 -7.49
CA GLN A 153 -10.53 4.59 -6.86
C GLN A 153 -10.95 4.39 -5.39
N GLY A 154 -10.57 5.35 -4.53
CA GLY A 154 -10.84 5.24 -3.09
C GLY A 154 -9.92 4.27 -2.33
N VAL A 155 -8.83 3.81 -2.95
CA VAL A 155 -7.78 3.01 -2.30
C VAL A 155 -6.49 3.84 -2.17
N SER A 156 -6.21 4.31 -0.96
CA SER A 156 -4.95 4.99 -0.62
C SER A 156 -4.57 4.73 0.84
N ASN A 157 -3.27 4.85 1.13
CA ASN A 157 -2.76 4.72 2.49
C ASN A 157 -3.39 5.79 3.41
N GLY A 158 -3.64 7.00 2.90
CA GLY A 158 -4.37 8.04 3.65
C GLY A 158 -5.79 7.63 4.06
N ILE A 159 -6.58 7.05 3.14
CA ILE A 159 -7.93 6.56 3.47
C ILE A 159 -7.89 5.47 4.54
N VAL A 160 -6.85 4.63 4.52
CA VAL A 160 -6.62 3.61 5.55
C VAL A 160 -6.39 4.29 6.91
N ALA A 161 -5.47 5.24 6.99
CA ALA A 161 -5.18 5.97 8.22
C ALA A 161 -6.45 6.68 8.76
N GLU A 162 -7.22 7.30 7.88
CA GLU A 162 -8.46 7.99 8.25
C GLU A 162 -9.48 7.01 8.83
N ARG A 163 -9.72 5.89 8.14
CA ARG A 163 -10.64 4.85 8.61
C ARG A 163 -10.21 4.21 9.92
N LEU A 164 -8.90 4.01 10.11
CA LEU A 164 -8.37 3.50 11.38
C LEU A 164 -8.69 4.46 12.52
N LEU A 165 -8.38 5.75 12.37
CA LEU A 165 -8.65 6.77 13.38
C LEU A 165 -10.16 6.90 13.67
N LEU A 166 -11.00 6.93 12.64
CA LEU A 166 -12.46 6.96 12.80
C LEU A 166 -12.99 5.71 13.52
N THR A 167 -12.46 4.53 13.20
CA THR A 167 -12.84 3.27 13.86
C THR A 167 -12.46 3.28 15.35
N MET A 168 -11.30 3.85 15.69
CA MET A 168 -10.88 4.02 17.09
C MET A 168 -11.81 4.99 17.82
N GLN A 169 -12.11 6.14 17.20
CA GLN A 169 -13.04 7.13 17.73
C GLN A 169 -14.44 6.54 18.00
N GLN A 170 -14.98 5.76 17.07
CA GLN A 170 -16.27 5.07 17.23
C GLN A 170 -16.28 4.09 18.41
N LYS A 171 -15.12 3.50 18.74
CA LYS A 171 -14.93 2.66 19.92
C LYS A 171 -14.67 3.45 21.20
N GLY A 172 -14.73 4.79 21.15
CA GLY A 172 -14.43 5.68 22.26
C GLY A 172 -12.95 5.79 22.60
N VAL A 173 -12.06 5.35 21.68
CA VAL A 173 -10.61 5.42 21.85
C VAL A 173 -10.08 6.61 21.08
N PHE A 174 -9.43 7.52 21.79
CA PHE A 174 -8.79 8.71 21.22
C PHE A 174 -7.28 8.57 21.44
N PRO A 175 -6.49 8.30 20.39
CA PRO A 175 -5.04 8.18 20.52
C PRO A 175 -4.43 9.47 21.09
N ASP A 176 -3.58 9.32 22.11
CA ASP A 176 -2.73 10.36 22.68
C ASP A 176 -1.31 10.34 22.10
N PHE A 177 -0.97 9.29 21.35
CA PHE A 177 0.28 9.16 20.63
C PHE A 177 0.03 8.52 19.27
N VAL A 178 0.54 9.13 18.20
CA VAL A 178 0.47 8.61 16.83
C VAL A 178 1.86 8.69 16.19
N LEU A 179 2.38 7.54 15.79
CA LEU A 179 3.60 7.41 15.01
C LEU A 179 3.24 6.82 13.65
N CYS A 180 3.62 7.50 12.58
CA CYS A 180 3.47 7.01 11.20
C CYS A 180 4.83 7.10 10.52
N ILE A 181 5.25 5.99 9.91
CA ILE A 181 6.55 5.85 9.26
C ILE A 181 6.31 5.42 7.82
N GLY A 182 7.01 6.05 6.88
CA GLY A 182 6.95 5.75 5.46
C GLY A 182 8.20 6.22 4.72
N ASP A 183 8.35 5.85 3.46
CA ASP A 183 9.52 6.19 2.64
C ASP A 183 9.13 6.74 1.26
N ASP A 184 7.86 6.62 0.87
CA ASP A 184 7.41 6.96 -0.47
C ASP A 184 6.33 8.05 -0.51
N ARG A 185 5.98 8.46 -1.74
CA ARG A 185 4.96 9.47 -1.97
C ARG A 185 3.56 9.04 -1.52
N SER A 186 3.26 7.74 -1.51
CA SER A 186 1.96 7.23 -1.07
C SER A 186 1.78 7.36 0.45
N ASP A 187 2.88 7.42 1.20
CA ASP A 187 2.86 7.61 2.65
C ASP A 187 2.58 9.05 3.06
N GLU A 188 2.84 10.03 2.19
CA GLU A 188 2.45 11.42 2.39
C GLU A 188 0.94 11.58 2.58
N ASP A 189 0.13 10.72 1.94
CA ASP A 189 -1.32 10.67 2.15
C ASP A 189 -1.65 10.29 3.61
N MET A 190 -0.90 9.37 4.23
CA MET A 190 -1.06 9.02 5.65
C MET A 190 -0.62 10.16 6.55
N PHE A 191 0.54 10.76 6.28
CA PHE A 191 1.07 11.87 7.06
C PHE A 191 0.10 13.05 7.08
N GLY A 192 -0.47 13.40 5.92
CA GLY A 192 -1.49 14.42 5.80
C GLY A 192 -2.71 14.15 6.68
N VAL A 193 -3.17 12.90 6.74
CA VAL A 193 -4.33 12.51 7.56
C VAL A 193 -4.02 12.60 9.05
N ILE A 194 -2.91 12.02 9.51
CA ILE A 194 -2.60 12.01 10.95
C ILE A 194 -2.33 13.41 11.49
N MET A 195 -1.71 14.30 10.71
CA MET A 195 -1.43 15.67 11.11
C MET A 195 -2.70 16.54 11.20
N ASN A 196 -3.67 16.28 10.31
CA ASN A 196 -4.92 17.03 10.27
C ASN A 196 -6.04 16.40 11.14
N GLY A 197 -5.85 15.18 11.63
CA GLY A 197 -6.83 14.39 12.38
C GLY A 197 -7.17 14.88 13.79
N LYS A 198 -7.05 16.17 14.11
CA LYS A 198 -7.23 16.70 15.48
C LYS A 198 -8.57 16.31 16.13
N ALA A 199 -9.63 16.13 15.34
CA ALA A 199 -10.95 15.73 15.86
C ALA A 199 -11.05 14.25 16.24
N THR A 200 -10.19 13.40 15.68
CA THR A 200 -10.14 11.95 15.95
C THR A 200 -9.09 11.59 17.01
N LEU A 201 -8.30 12.57 17.44
CA LEU A 201 -7.20 12.39 18.40
C LEU A 201 -7.53 13.01 19.75
N SER A 202 -6.78 12.62 20.76
CA SER A 202 -6.82 13.27 22.08
C SER A 202 -6.38 14.73 21.97
N PRO A 203 -6.91 15.67 22.79
CA PRO A 203 -6.44 17.06 22.81
C PRO A 203 -4.96 17.24 23.15
N VAL A 204 -4.35 16.24 23.81
CA VAL A 204 -2.93 16.20 24.17
C VAL A 204 -2.11 15.32 23.24
N ALA A 205 -2.66 14.93 22.09
CA ALA A 205 -2.02 13.97 21.21
C ALA A 205 -0.69 14.48 20.65
N GLU A 206 0.35 13.65 20.76
CA GLU A 206 1.61 13.85 20.08
C GLU A 206 1.61 13.06 18.76
N VAL A 207 1.90 13.74 17.65
CA VAL A 207 1.82 13.18 16.29
C VAL A 207 3.17 13.29 15.62
N PHE A 208 3.72 12.14 15.20
CA PHE A 208 5.04 12.01 14.59
C PHE A 208 4.92 11.33 13.22
N PRO A 209 4.82 12.10 12.12
CA PRO A 209 5.13 11.60 10.78
C PRO A 209 6.64 11.51 10.62
N CYS A 210 7.14 10.38 10.11
CA CYS A 210 8.56 10.13 9.92
C CYS A 210 8.81 9.54 8.53
N THR A 211 9.57 10.26 7.72
CA THR A 211 10.07 9.77 6.43
C THR A 211 11.42 9.10 6.61
N VAL A 212 11.60 7.90 6.07
CA VAL A 212 12.89 7.20 5.99
C VAL A 212 13.47 7.43 4.58
N GLY A 213 14.72 7.88 4.49
CA GLY A 213 15.39 8.20 3.23
C GLY A 213 16.87 7.85 3.21
#